data_AF-A0A7T8KB74-F1
#
_entry.id   AF-A0A7T8KB74-F1
#
_cell.length_a   1.000
_cell.length_b   1.000
_cell.length_c   1.000
_cell.angle_alpha   90.00
_cell.angle_beta   90.00
_cell.angle_gamma   90.00
#
_symmetry.space_group_name_H-M   'P 1'
#
loop_
_entity.id
_entity.type
_entity.pdbx_description
1 polymer ?
#
loop_
_entity_poly.entity_id
_entity_poly.type
_entity_poly.pdbx_seq_one_letter_code
_entity_poly.pdbx_strand_id
1 'polypeptide(L)'
;KPFEKDCRILVNGTAITGDTILEHNDRLVFGSTHIWVYQNPTEKGISSKKYPPLTYEFAQEEIASKAGINMDNAGSTDVAMLQDDLIEVMPAVEEANSISEELDKRVKFEIILISPNMIGKKHSSKAE
;
A
#
# COMPACT_ATOMS: atom_id res chain seq x y z
N LYS A 1 5.28 15.68 14.45
CA LYS A 1 4.58 14.81 15.45
C LYS A 1 3.62 13.87 14.70
N PRO A 2 3.18 12.71 15.24
CA PRO A 2 2.28 11.77 14.54
C PRO A 2 0.96 12.37 14.00
N PHE A 3 0.62 13.59 14.44
CA PHE A 3 -0.60 14.34 14.13
C PHE A 3 -0.40 15.44 13.08
N GLU A 4 0.83 15.62 12.59
CA GLU A 4 1.15 16.65 11.61
C GLU A 4 0.58 16.25 10.25
N LYS A 5 0.03 17.21 9.51
CA LYS A 5 -0.69 16.95 8.25
C LYS A 5 0.17 16.25 7.19
N ASP A 6 1.48 16.41 7.29
CA ASP A 6 2.46 15.90 6.33
C ASP A 6 3.06 14.55 6.79
N CYS A 7 2.59 14.01 7.93
CA CYS A 7 3.06 12.75 8.50
C CYS A 7 2.02 11.66 8.32
N ARG A 8 2.11 10.90 7.22
CA ARG A 8 1.32 9.67 7.05
C ARG A 8 1.92 8.56 7.92
N ILE A 9 1.16 8.09 8.91
CA ILE A 9 1.51 6.92 9.70
C ILE A 9 0.34 5.94 9.67
N LEU A 10 0.59 4.71 9.23
CA LEU A 10 -0.41 3.64 9.25
C LEU A 10 -0.01 2.56 10.25
N VAL A 11 -0.98 2.07 11.01
CA VAL A 11 -0.86 0.87 11.85
C VAL A 11 -1.81 -0.17 11.29
N ASN A 12 -1.27 -1.30 10.81
CA ASN A 12 -2.04 -2.38 10.17
C ASN A 12 -2.96 -1.84 9.04
N GLY A 13 -2.42 -0.93 8.22
CA GLY A 13 -3.15 -0.26 7.14
C GLY A 13 -4.08 0.88 7.56
N THR A 14 -4.28 1.12 8.85
CA THR A 14 -5.17 2.18 9.35
C THR A 14 -4.38 3.44 9.69
N ALA A 15 -4.77 4.59 9.13
CA ALA A 15 -4.15 5.87 9.44
C ALA A 15 -4.39 6.26 10.90
N ILE A 16 -3.30 6.54 11.63
CA ILE A 16 -3.39 7.04 12.99
C ILE A 16 -3.38 8.56 13.00
N THR A 17 -4.20 9.13 13.87
CA THR A 17 -4.33 10.58 14.09
C THR A 17 -4.06 10.92 15.54
N GLY A 18 -3.34 10.05 16.26
CA GLY A 18 -3.48 9.82 17.68
C GLY A 18 -2.30 9.07 18.31
N ASP A 19 -2.07 9.27 19.60
CA ASP A 19 -1.29 8.33 20.41
C ASP A 19 -2.00 6.98 20.36
N THR A 20 -1.29 5.95 19.93
CA THR A 20 -1.84 4.61 19.67
C THR A 20 -0.99 3.58 20.40
N ILE A 21 -1.65 2.65 21.09
CA ILE A 21 -0.97 1.53 21.75
C ILE A 21 -0.69 0.47 20.68
N LEU A 22 0.56 0.02 20.59
CA LEU A 22 0.99 -1.02 19.64
C LEU A 22 1.00 -2.39 20.29
N GLU A 23 0.50 -3.40 19.58
CA GLU A 23 0.56 -4.82 19.94
C GLU A 23 1.70 -5.54 19.19
N HIS A 24 2.19 -6.64 19.75
CA HIS A 24 3.18 -7.48 19.07
C HIS A 24 2.76 -7.84 17.64
N ASN A 25 3.68 -7.68 16.68
CA ASN A 25 3.52 -7.88 15.24
C ASN A 25 2.64 -6.87 14.50
N ASP A 26 2.41 -5.68 15.09
CA ASP A 26 1.83 -4.58 14.35
C ASP A 26 2.73 -4.12 13.19
N ARG A 27 2.11 -3.86 12.04
CA ARG A 27 2.76 -3.35 10.83
C ARG A 27 2.64 -1.83 10.81
N LEU A 28 3.77 -1.16 10.86
CA LEU A 28 3.87 0.28 10.85
C LEU A 28 4.31 0.75 9.47
N VAL A 29 3.58 1.69 8.90
CA VAL A 29 3.98 2.39 7.68
C VAL A 29 4.28 3.83 8.04
N PHE A 30 5.47 4.31 7.73
CA PHE A 30 5.83 5.73 7.84
C PHE A 30 6.03 6.32 6.45
N GLY A 31 5.26 7.37 6.14
CA GLY A 31 5.24 7.96 4.80
C GLY A 31 4.71 6.97 3.77
N SER A 32 5.39 6.89 2.62
CA SER A 32 5.05 6.02 1.49
C SER A 32 5.91 4.76 1.38
N THR A 33 7.14 4.78 1.90
CA THR A 33 8.16 3.76 1.59
C THR A 33 8.60 2.90 2.78
N HIS A 34 8.42 3.37 4.01
CA HIS A 34 9.00 2.73 5.17
C HIS A 34 7.98 1.80 5.84
N ILE A 35 8.16 0.49 5.69
CA ILE A 35 7.37 -0.53 6.37
C ILE A 35 8.21 -1.19 7.48
N TRP A 36 7.65 -1.25 8.68
CA TRP A 36 8.28 -1.81 9.86
C TRP A 36 7.33 -2.77 10.58
N VAL A 37 7.91 -3.73 11.31
CA VAL A 37 7.15 -4.62 12.20
C VAL A 37 7.54 -4.32 13.64
N TYR A 38 6.56 -4.01 14.47
CA TYR A 38 6.77 -3.83 15.90
C TYR A 38 6.87 -5.18 16.60
N GLN A 39 8.03 -5.47 17.21
CA GLN A 39 8.22 -6.67 18.02
C GLN A 39 8.30 -6.31 19.50
N ASN A 40 7.26 -6.69 20.26
CA ASN A 40 7.30 -6.64 21.72
C ASN A 40 7.93 -7.94 22.27
N PRO A 41 9.13 -7.90 22.88
CA PRO A 41 9.80 -9.09 23.42
C PRO A 41 9.09 -9.67 24.64
N THR A 42 8.30 -8.89 25.37
CA THR A 42 7.58 -9.33 26.56
C THR A 42 6.34 -10.15 26.22
N GLU A 43 5.74 -9.89 25.06
CA GLU A 43 4.56 -10.64 24.57
C GLU A 43 4.95 -11.86 23.71
N LYS A 44 6.23 -11.94 23.32
CA LYS A 44 6.79 -13.00 22.48
C LYS A 44 6.78 -14.33 23.23
N GLY A 45 5.83 -15.21 22.88
CA GLY A 45 5.70 -16.55 23.44
C GLY A 45 4.76 -16.68 24.66
N ILE A 46 4.21 -15.57 25.16
CA ILE A 46 3.16 -15.58 26.21
C ILE A 46 1.77 -15.62 25.57
N SER A 47 1.61 -14.93 24.45
CA SER A 47 0.36 -14.85 23.72
C SER A 47 0.16 -16.10 22.85
N SER A 48 -0.97 -16.81 23.02
CA SER A 48 -1.40 -17.86 22.09
C SER A 48 -2.01 -17.29 20.80
N LYS A 49 -1.93 -15.97 20.57
CA LYS A 49 -2.42 -15.34 19.34
C LYS A 49 -1.59 -15.87 18.17
N LYS A 50 -2.28 -16.46 17.20
CA LYS A 50 -1.70 -16.79 15.91
C LYS A 50 -1.57 -15.50 15.12
N TYR A 51 -0.34 -15.10 14.82
CA TYR A 51 -0.09 -13.98 13.94
C TYR A 51 -0.03 -14.47 12.49
N PRO A 52 -0.56 -13.68 11.54
CA PRO A 52 -0.39 -13.97 10.12
C PRO A 52 1.10 -13.92 9.73
N PRO A 53 1.46 -14.48 8.56
CA PRO A 53 2.83 -14.45 8.08
C PRO A 53 3.35 -13.00 7.96
N LEU A 54 4.53 -12.74 8.52
CA LEU A 54 5.24 -11.46 8.47
C LEU A 54 6.01 -11.30 7.14
N THR A 55 5.35 -11.56 6.01
CA THR A 55 5.96 -11.33 4.70
C THR A 55 5.63 -9.91 4.23
N TYR A 56 6.50 -9.36 3.39
CA TYR A 56 6.32 -8.02 2.85
C TYR A 56 5.05 -7.94 1.99
N GLU A 57 4.80 -8.98 1.20
CA GLU A 57 3.63 -9.09 0.32
C GLU A 57 2.33 -9.07 1.14
N PHE A 58 2.26 -9.82 2.24
CA PHE A 58 1.09 -9.84 3.11
C PHE A 58 0.80 -8.48 3.76
N ALA A 59 1.86 -7.76 4.15
CA ALA A 59 1.72 -6.41 4.70
C ALA A 59 1.17 -5.43 3.65
N GLN A 60 1.64 -5.52 2.40
CA GLN A 60 1.14 -4.70 1.31
C GLN A 60 -0.34 -4.99 0.99
N GLU A 61 -0.73 -6.26 0.90
CA GLU A 61 -2.11 -6.68 0.69
C GLU A 61 -3.06 -6.17 1.79
N GLU A 62 -2.63 -6.26 3.05
CA GLU A 62 -3.44 -5.79 4.18
C GLU A 62 -3.65 -4.27 4.14
N ILE A 63 -2.58 -3.51 3.83
CA ILE A 63 -2.66 -2.05 3.68
C ILE A 63 -3.58 -1.67 2.52
N ALA A 64 -3.46 -2.35 1.37
CA ALA A 64 -4.30 -2.12 0.20
C ALA A 64 -5.78 -2.41 0.47
N SER A 65 -6.07 -3.54 1.13
CA SER A 65 -7.41 -3.93 1.54
C SER A 65 -8.04 -2.88 2.47
N LYS A 66 -7.27 -2.36 3.43
CA LYS A 66 -7.73 -1.32 4.37
C LYS A 66 -7.90 0.06 3.72
N ALA A 67 -7.14 0.35 2.67
CA ALA A 67 -7.31 1.56 1.87
C ALA A 67 -8.56 1.53 0.97
N GLY A 68 -9.31 0.43 0.95
CA GLY A 68 -10.54 0.28 0.16
C GLY A 68 -10.33 -0.33 -1.22
N ILE A 69 -9.14 -0.89 -1.50
CA ILE A 69 -8.88 -1.71 -2.69
C ILE A 69 -9.39 -3.12 -2.37
N ASN A 70 -10.67 -3.38 -2.61
CA ASN A 70 -11.27 -4.68 -2.34
C ASN A 70 -10.83 -5.69 -3.43
N MET A 71 -9.92 -6.61 -3.08
CA MET A 71 -9.54 -7.76 -3.91
C MET A 71 -10.69 -8.75 -4.16
N ASP A 72 -11.79 -8.65 -3.40
CA ASP A 72 -12.88 -9.63 -3.40
C ASP A 72 -13.75 -9.63 -4.67
N ASN A 73 -13.59 -8.62 -5.55
CA ASN A 73 -14.31 -8.55 -6.84
C ASN A 73 -13.47 -9.00 -8.05
N ALA A 74 -12.38 -9.73 -7.82
CA ALA A 74 -11.52 -10.28 -8.88
C ALA A 74 -12.18 -11.46 -9.62
N GLY A 75 -13.23 -11.19 -10.40
CA GLY A 75 -13.82 -12.17 -11.33
C GLY A 75 -12.99 -12.39 -12.61
N SER A 76 -11.91 -11.62 -12.82
CA SER A 76 -11.04 -11.70 -13.99
C SER A 76 -9.57 -11.58 -13.57
N THR A 77 -8.72 -12.48 -14.07
CA THR A 77 -7.26 -12.49 -13.85
C THR A 77 -6.60 -11.15 -14.20
N ASP A 78 -7.14 -10.45 -15.19
CA ASP A 78 -6.63 -9.15 -15.63
C ASP A 78 -6.86 -8.06 -14.57
N VAL A 79 -7.95 -8.17 -13.79
CA VAL A 79 -8.26 -7.23 -12.71
C VAL A 79 -7.35 -7.47 -11.51
N ALA A 80 -6.91 -8.70 -11.27
CA ALA A 80 -5.92 -9.00 -10.23
C ALA A 80 -4.54 -8.41 -10.59
N MET A 81 -4.07 -8.61 -11.83
CA MET A 81 -2.80 -8.03 -12.28
C MET A 81 -2.81 -6.49 -12.23
N LEU A 82 -3.91 -5.85 -12.61
CA LEU A 82 -4.07 -4.40 -12.51
C LEU A 82 -4.07 -3.90 -11.06
N GLN A 83 -4.54 -4.71 -10.11
CA GLN A 83 -4.51 -4.36 -8.69
C GLN A 83 -3.09 -4.45 -8.13
N ASP A 84 -2.33 -5.46 -8.50
CA ASP A 84 -0.92 -5.60 -8.11
C ASP A 84 -0.10 -4.40 -8.63
N ASP A 85 -0.28 -4.04 -9.91
CA ASP A 85 0.35 -2.86 -10.51
C ASP A 85 -0.05 -1.57 -9.77
N LEU A 86 -1.32 -1.45 -9.34
CA LEU A 86 -1.78 -0.27 -8.60
C LEU A 86 -1.14 -0.17 -7.21
N ILE A 87 -1.00 -1.29 -6.50
CA ILE A 87 -0.35 -1.35 -5.18
C ILE A 87 1.11 -0.88 -5.28
N GLU A 88 1.79 -1.18 -6.38
CA GLU A 88 3.17 -0.71 -6.63
C GLU A 88 3.23 0.77 -7.02
N VAL A 89 2.35 1.22 -7.93
CA VAL A 89 2.43 2.58 -8.50
C VAL A 89 1.89 3.65 -7.56
N MET A 90 0.92 3.33 -6.69
CA MET A 90 0.37 4.27 -5.70
C MET A 90 1.43 4.92 -4.80
N PRO A 91 2.26 4.17 -4.06
CA PRO A 91 3.28 4.77 -3.20
C PRO A 91 4.33 5.55 -4.01
N ALA A 92 4.69 5.09 -5.22
CA ALA A 92 5.65 5.79 -6.08
C ALA A 92 5.13 7.16 -6.56
N VAL A 93 3.85 7.26 -6.91
CA VAL A 93 3.22 8.52 -7.32
C VAL A 93 3.12 9.50 -6.15
N GLU A 94 2.78 9.01 -4.95
CA GLU A 94 2.74 9.83 -3.74
C GLU A 94 4.13 10.37 -3.37
N GLU A 95 5.17 9.53 -3.46
CA GLU A 95 6.56 9.94 -3.26
C GLU A 95 7.00 10.98 -4.29
N ALA A 96 6.73 10.75 -5.58
CA ALA A 96 7.08 11.69 -6.64
C ALA A 96 6.40 13.06 -6.46
N ASN A 97 5.15 13.06 -5.98
CA ASN A 97 4.42 14.29 -5.63
C ASN A 97 5.03 14.99 -4.42
N SER A 98 5.37 14.26 -3.35
CA SER A 98 6.04 14.81 -2.18
C SER A 98 7.39 15.45 -2.55
N ILE A 99 8.19 14.79 -3.39
CA ILE A 99 9.48 15.32 -3.87
C ILE A 99 9.26 16.58 -4.73
N SER A 100 8.23 16.57 -5.58
CA SER A 100 7.90 17.70 -6.43
C SER A 100 7.48 18.94 -5.62
N GLU A 101 6.74 18.74 -4.53
CA GLU A 101 6.37 19.79 -3.58
C GLU A 101 7.59 20.29 -2.80
N GLU A 102 8.43 19.39 -2.28
CA GLU A 102 9.64 19.75 -1.53
C GLU A 102 10.66 20.51 -2.39
N LEU A 103 10.80 20.15 -3.67
CA LEU A 103 11.73 20.78 -4.61
C LEU A 103 11.13 21.94 -5.41
N ASP A 104 9.90 22.39 -5.08
CA ASP A 104 9.14 23.43 -5.78
C ASP A 104 9.14 23.26 -7.32
N LYS A 105 9.01 22.01 -7.79
CA LYS A 105 8.98 21.70 -9.23
C LYS A 105 7.63 21.98 -9.86
N ARG A 106 6.56 22.07 -9.06
CA ARG A 106 5.16 22.31 -9.48
C ARG A 106 4.68 21.29 -10.52
N VAL A 107 5.11 20.05 -10.39
CA VAL A 107 4.66 18.91 -11.20
C VAL A 107 3.78 18.00 -10.33
N LYS A 108 2.64 17.54 -10.87
CA LYS A 108 1.75 16.62 -10.18
C LYS A 108 1.58 15.35 -11.02
N PHE A 109 1.77 14.21 -10.39
CA PHE A 109 1.61 12.88 -10.95
C PHE A 109 0.26 12.30 -10.51
N GLU A 110 -0.48 11.72 -11.45
CA GLU A 110 -1.79 11.09 -11.22
C GLU A 110 -1.84 9.75 -11.97
N ILE A 111 -2.52 8.76 -11.37
CA ILE A 111 -2.70 7.43 -11.97
C ILE A 111 -3.98 7.45 -12.79
N ILE A 112 -3.89 7.08 -14.06
CA ILE A 112 -5.04 6.96 -14.96
C ILE A 112 -5.08 5.55 -15.58
N LEU A 113 -6.26 4.93 -15.56
CA LEU A 113 -6.50 3.65 -16.24
C LEU A 113 -6.87 3.93 -17.69
N ILE A 114 -6.07 3.39 -18.61
CA ILE A 114 -6.27 3.56 -20.05
C ILE A 114 -6.49 2.19 -20.69
N SER A 115 -7.52 2.05 -21.53
CA SER A 115 -7.73 0.82 -22.27
C SER A 115 -6.56 0.55 -23.24
N PRO A 116 -6.09 -0.69 -23.39
CA PRO A 116 -4.95 -1.03 -24.27
C PRO A 116 -5.10 -0.51 -25.71
N ASN A 117 -6.35 -0.47 -26.20
CA ASN A 117 -6.72 0.05 -27.52
C ASN A 117 -6.38 1.53 -27.71
N MET A 118 -6.36 2.34 -26.64
CA MET A 118 -6.01 3.76 -26.69
C MET A 118 -4.50 4.01 -26.68
N ILE A 119 -3.71 3.07 -26.16
CA ILE A 119 -2.24 3.12 -26.15
C ILE A 119 -1.63 2.62 -27.47
N GLY A 120 -2.45 2.05 -28.37
CA GLY A 120 -1.99 1.49 -29.64
C GLY A 120 -1.30 0.13 -29.51
N LYS A 121 -1.29 -0.49 -28.33
CA LYS A 121 -0.88 -1.89 -28.17
C LYS A 121 -2.02 -2.80 -28.63
N LYS A 122 -1.96 -3.26 -29.87
CA LYS A 122 -2.77 -4.40 -30.32
C LYS A 122 -2.37 -5.62 -29.50
N HIS A 123 -3.27 -6.12 -28.66
CA HIS A 123 -3.16 -7.51 -28.21
C HIS A 123 -3.18 -8.37 -29.48
N SER A 124 -2.08 -9.06 -29.77
CA SER A 124 -2.10 -10.13 -30.76
C SER A 124 -3.01 -11.22 -30.20
N SER A 125 -4.29 -11.17 -30.55
CA SER A 125 -5.15 -12.35 -30.47
C SER A 125 -4.47 -13.43 -31.32
N LYS A 126 -3.86 -14.43 -30.68
CA LYS A 126 -3.68 -15.71 -31.35
C LYS A 126 -5.09 -16.24 -31.59
N ALA A 127 -5.54 -16.13 -32.84
CA ALA A 127 -6.66 -16.91 -33.32
C ALA A 127 -6.22 -18.37 -33.34
N GLU A 128 -7.01 -19.22 -32.70
CA GLU A 128 -7.05 -20.66 -32.95
C GLU A 128 -7.48 -20.95 -34.38
#